data_AF-A0A7J3X8V1-F1
#
_entry.id   AF-A0A7J3X8V1-F1
#
_cell.length_a   1.000
_cell.length_b   1.000
_cell.length_c   1.000
_cell.angle_alpha   90.00
_cell.angle_beta   90.00
_cell.angle_gamma   90.00
#
_symmetry.space_group_name_H-M   'P 1'
#
loop_
_entity.id
_entity.type
_entity.pdbx_description
1 polymer ?
#
loop_
_entity_poly.entity_id
_entity_poly.type
_entity_poly.pdbx_seq_one_letter_code
_entity_poly.pdbx_strand_id
1 'polypeptide(L)'
;MPARSAQILVAAVLMVGLLVMSALVATYQAHVLFLRARTVVARETVGAITADFNRALAAMLALATRTYFNHTRFAEFTSRFEEFGLEPGDLESAKRVARSYLEGWEAFVRAVYAEKGIQVEWVESVADVSHLLGRPAYVYDLMLLSWYSERAGSYACAVLKLNLTNAGLYGWKVVSLVGLTLFIDAFFSSNDTIRIRVLVDNGTYYGNLLARGWVEVYYQQGGQWVKANVKDMTYEGFGYYRITLESQLPSGAPYIVVASDERGILAVAQSVAPREQGR
;
A
#
# COMPACT_ATOMS: atom_id res chain seq x y z
N MET A 1 -15.37 21.51 80.38
CA MET A 1 -14.42 21.83 79.28
C MET A 1 -13.98 20.64 78.38
N PRO A 2 -14.77 19.56 78.13
CA PRO A 2 -14.34 18.50 77.19
C PRO A 2 -14.78 18.70 75.72
N ALA A 3 -15.69 19.64 75.43
CA ALA A 3 -16.28 19.80 74.10
C ALA A 3 -15.32 20.43 73.05
N ARG A 4 -14.43 21.34 73.48
CA ARG A 4 -13.49 22.02 72.56
C ARG A 4 -12.38 21.10 72.06
N SER A 5 -11.85 20.22 72.91
CA SER A 5 -10.82 19.25 72.53
C SER A 5 -11.36 18.16 71.60
N ALA A 6 -12.61 17.73 71.78
CA ALA A 6 -13.28 16.81 70.86
C ALA A 6 -13.53 17.45 69.47
N GLN A 7 -13.94 18.71 69.42
CA GLN A 7 -14.13 19.44 68.16
C GLN A 7 -12.82 19.64 67.38
N ILE A 8 -11.72 19.94 68.07
CA ILE A 8 -10.39 20.09 67.46
C ILE A 8 -9.90 18.75 66.89
N LEU A 9 -10.13 17.63 67.60
CA LEU A 9 -9.76 16.29 67.13
C LEU A 9 -10.54 15.91 65.86
N VAL A 10 -11.86 16.15 65.84
CA VAL A 10 -12.70 15.88 64.67
C VAL A 10 -12.25 16.73 63.47
N ALA A 11 -11.97 18.01 63.68
CA ALA A 11 -11.47 18.90 62.63
C ALA A 11 -10.10 18.45 62.08
N ALA A 12 -9.20 17.99 62.94
CA ALA A 12 -7.90 17.47 62.54
C ALA A 12 -8.03 16.18 61.71
N VAL A 13 -8.88 15.24 62.13
CA VAL A 13 -9.14 14.00 61.37
C VAL A 13 -9.77 14.30 60.01
N LEU A 14 -10.68 15.27 59.95
CA LEU A 14 -11.30 15.72 58.68
C LEU A 14 -10.27 16.34 57.74
N MET A 15 -9.37 17.20 58.25
CA MET A 15 -8.29 17.79 57.45
C MET A 15 -7.32 16.73 56.92
N VAL A 16 -6.93 15.76 57.74
CA VAL A 16 -6.07 14.65 57.29
C VAL A 16 -6.78 13.79 56.24
N GLY A 17 -8.07 13.49 56.44
CA GLY A 17 -8.88 12.77 55.46
C GLY A 17 -8.97 13.51 54.13
N LEU A 18 -9.17 14.83 54.16
CA LEU A 18 -9.19 15.69 52.96
C LEU A 18 -7.84 15.70 52.24
N LEU A 19 -6.73 15.77 52.97
CA LEU A 19 -5.38 15.71 52.39
C LEU A 19 -5.10 14.36 51.73
N VAL A 20 -5.47 13.25 52.37
CA VAL A 20 -5.31 11.90 51.80
C VAL A 20 -6.17 11.74 50.54
N MET A 21 -7.43 12.17 50.58
CA MET A 21 -8.32 12.12 49.41
C MET A 21 -7.82 13.02 48.27
N SER A 22 -7.30 14.21 48.57
CA SER A 22 -6.70 15.09 47.57
C SER A 22 -5.47 14.46 46.91
N ALA A 23 -4.60 13.82 47.70
CA ALA A 23 -3.42 13.12 47.18
C ALA A 23 -3.80 11.91 46.32
N LEU A 24 -4.84 11.15 46.71
CA LEU A 24 -5.38 10.04 45.92
C LEU A 24 -5.98 10.53 44.60
N VAL A 25 -6.74 11.62 44.60
CA VAL A 25 -7.30 12.18 43.36
C VAL A 25 -6.19 12.69 42.44
N ALA A 26 -5.17 13.37 42.97
CA ALA A 26 -4.04 13.85 42.18
C ALA A 26 -3.21 12.71 41.57
N THR A 27 -2.93 11.65 42.34
CA THR A 27 -2.22 10.47 41.82
C THR A 27 -3.05 9.73 40.78
N TYR A 28 -4.37 9.61 40.98
CA TYR A 28 -5.27 9.03 40.00
C TYR A 28 -5.35 9.85 38.70
N GLN A 29 -5.49 11.17 38.80
CA GLN A 29 -5.49 12.06 37.63
C GLN A 29 -4.17 12.00 36.86
N ALA A 30 -3.03 12.02 37.55
CA ALA A 30 -1.71 11.85 36.94
C ALA A 30 -1.58 10.48 36.26
N HIS A 31 -2.09 9.41 36.87
CA HIS A 31 -2.09 8.07 36.29
C HIS A 31 -2.96 7.99 35.03
N VAL A 32 -4.17 8.56 35.05
CA VAL A 32 -5.06 8.60 33.88
C VAL A 32 -4.45 9.45 32.76
N LEU A 33 -3.83 10.59 33.09
CA LEU A 33 -3.14 11.43 32.11
C LEU A 33 -1.93 10.69 31.49
N PHE A 34 -1.16 9.98 32.31
CA PHE A 34 -0.07 9.12 31.87
C PHE A 34 -0.55 7.99 30.94
N LEU A 35 -1.65 7.31 31.29
CA LEU A 35 -2.25 6.28 30.44
C LEU A 35 -2.74 6.86 29.11
N ARG A 36 -3.43 8.01 29.12
CA ARG A 36 -3.87 8.69 27.89
C ARG A 36 -2.70 9.09 27.00
N ALA A 37 -1.68 9.75 27.56
CA ALA A 37 -0.49 10.13 26.80
C ALA A 37 0.23 8.91 26.18
N ARG A 38 0.37 7.83 26.95
CA ARG A 38 0.98 6.57 26.49
C ARG A 38 0.19 5.90 25.37
N THR A 39 -1.14 5.93 25.41
CA THR A 39 -1.98 5.38 24.33
C THR A 39 -1.88 6.17 23.02
N VAL A 40 -1.77 7.51 23.08
CA VAL A 40 -1.59 8.35 21.89
C VAL A 40 -0.22 8.10 21.26
N VAL A 41 0.85 8.12 22.06
CA VAL A 41 2.22 7.87 21.56
C VAL A 41 2.35 6.45 21.00
N ALA A 42 1.72 5.46 21.62
CA ALA A 42 1.69 4.09 21.11
C ALA A 42 0.97 4.01 19.75
N ARG A 43 -0.19 4.65 19.63
CA ARG A 43 -0.97 4.69 18.38
C ARG A 43 -0.21 5.38 17.25
N GLU A 44 0.44 6.50 17.54
CA GLU A 44 1.27 7.22 16.55
C GLU A 44 2.49 6.39 16.13
N THR A 45 3.18 5.75 17.09
CA THR A 45 4.33 4.87 16.79
C THR A 45 3.91 3.71 15.91
N VAL A 46 2.81 3.03 16.26
CA VAL A 46 2.26 1.93 15.46
C VAL A 46 1.79 2.41 14.09
N GLY A 47 1.13 3.56 14.01
CA GLY A 47 0.72 4.16 12.74
C GLY A 47 1.92 4.47 11.85
N ALA A 48 3.00 5.02 12.40
CA ALA A 48 4.23 5.31 11.69
C ALA A 48 4.90 4.03 11.16
N ILE A 49 5.06 3.01 12.01
CA ILE A 49 5.65 1.71 11.59
C ILE A 49 4.76 1.04 10.53
N THR A 50 3.44 1.07 10.70
CA THR A 50 2.50 0.48 9.72
C THR A 50 2.58 1.21 8.38
N ALA A 51 2.62 2.54 8.39
CA ALA A 51 2.76 3.33 7.17
C ALA A 51 4.10 3.07 6.47
N ASP A 52 5.18 2.93 7.25
CA ASP A 52 6.50 2.61 6.72
C ASP A 52 6.56 1.20 6.12
N PHE A 53 5.95 0.22 6.78
CA PHE A 53 5.79 -1.14 6.25
C PHE A 53 5.03 -1.16 4.91
N ASN A 54 3.93 -0.41 4.81
CA ASN A 54 3.18 -0.28 3.56
C ASN A 54 4.04 0.34 2.44
N ARG A 55 4.89 1.32 2.75
CA ARG A 55 5.83 1.90 1.78
C ARG A 55 6.91 0.91 1.37
N ALA A 56 7.46 0.14 2.31
CA ALA A 56 8.44 -0.91 2.03
C ALA A 56 7.84 -1.99 1.10
N LEU A 57 6.62 -2.47 1.41
CA LEU A 57 5.89 -3.39 0.54
C LEU A 57 5.62 -2.80 -0.84
N ALA A 58 5.18 -1.53 -0.92
CA ALA A 58 4.95 -0.85 -2.19
C ALA A 58 6.23 -0.75 -3.03
N ALA A 59 7.36 -0.40 -2.41
CA ALA A 59 8.65 -0.28 -3.09
C ALA A 59 9.12 -1.64 -3.63
N MET A 60 8.93 -2.71 -2.87
CA MET A 60 9.27 -4.07 -3.32
C MET A 60 8.33 -4.56 -4.43
N LEU A 61 7.04 -4.23 -4.37
CA LEU A 61 6.13 -4.50 -5.48
C LEU A 61 6.48 -3.68 -6.74
N ALA A 62 6.90 -2.42 -6.57
CA ALA A 62 7.40 -1.59 -7.65
C ALA A 62 8.67 -2.21 -8.28
N LEU A 63 9.58 -2.75 -7.47
CA LEU A 63 10.74 -3.51 -7.94
C LEU A 63 10.30 -4.70 -8.81
N ALA A 64 9.46 -5.58 -8.26
CA ALA A 64 9.00 -6.77 -8.97
C ALA A 64 8.30 -6.44 -10.30
N THR A 65 7.40 -5.45 -10.29
CA THR A 65 6.68 -5.04 -11.50
C THR A 65 7.61 -4.43 -12.56
N ARG A 66 8.59 -3.62 -12.18
CA ARG A 66 9.55 -3.01 -13.12
C ARG A 66 10.52 -4.04 -13.70
N THR A 67 11.06 -4.93 -12.88
CA THR A 67 11.94 -6.02 -13.31
C THR A 67 11.23 -6.97 -14.27
N TYR A 68 9.97 -7.31 -13.98
CA TYR A 68 9.19 -8.21 -14.81
C TYR A 68 8.71 -7.57 -16.13
N PHE A 69 8.33 -6.28 -16.10
CA PHE A 69 7.88 -5.59 -17.31
C PHE A 69 9.01 -5.22 -18.26
N ASN A 70 10.02 -4.48 -17.77
CA ASN A 70 11.10 -3.97 -18.61
C ASN A 70 12.31 -3.55 -17.76
N HIS A 71 13.15 -4.54 -17.39
CA HIS A 71 14.33 -4.31 -16.54
C HIS A 71 15.28 -3.22 -17.08
N THR A 72 15.54 -3.21 -18.39
CA THR A 72 16.50 -2.28 -18.99
C THR A 72 16.02 -0.83 -18.93
N ARG A 73 14.72 -0.59 -19.10
CA ARG A 73 14.12 0.74 -18.94
C ARG A 73 14.25 1.26 -17.51
N PHE A 74 14.12 0.39 -16.51
CA PHE A 74 14.16 0.76 -15.10
C PHE A 74 15.50 0.45 -14.41
N ALA A 75 16.58 0.31 -15.20
CA ALA A 75 17.89 -0.10 -14.73
C ALA A 75 18.43 0.77 -13.59
N GLU A 76 18.17 2.07 -13.57
CA GLU A 76 18.60 2.98 -12.49
C GLU A 76 18.07 2.55 -11.11
N PHE A 77 16.86 1.98 -11.08
CA PHE A 77 16.22 1.49 -9.88
C PHE A 77 16.54 0.01 -9.63
N THR A 78 16.43 -0.84 -10.66
CA THR A 78 16.57 -2.30 -10.51
C THR A 78 18.02 -2.75 -10.29
N SER A 79 19.01 -2.06 -10.87
CA SER A 79 20.44 -2.41 -10.73
C SER A 79 20.94 -2.42 -9.28
N ARG A 80 20.35 -1.59 -8.42
CA ARG A 80 20.68 -1.51 -6.98
C ARG A 80 20.40 -2.80 -6.23
N PHE A 81 19.60 -3.68 -6.82
CA PHE A 81 19.16 -4.93 -6.22
C PHE A 81 19.78 -6.17 -6.90
N GLU A 82 20.57 -5.98 -7.96
CA GLU A 82 21.23 -7.09 -8.67
C GLU A 82 22.23 -7.83 -7.78
N GLU A 83 22.96 -7.11 -6.91
CA GLU A 83 23.87 -7.70 -5.92
C GLU A 83 23.16 -8.61 -4.90
N PHE A 84 21.84 -8.42 -4.72
CA PHE A 84 21.00 -9.24 -3.85
C PHE A 84 20.36 -10.43 -4.59
N GLY A 85 20.75 -10.67 -5.85
CA GLY A 85 20.28 -11.80 -6.66
C GLY A 85 19.01 -11.52 -7.46
N LEU A 86 18.75 -10.25 -7.81
CA LEU A 86 17.67 -9.89 -8.74
C LEU A 86 18.03 -10.31 -10.17
N GLU A 87 17.14 -11.08 -10.82
CA GLU A 87 17.31 -11.52 -12.20
C GLU A 87 16.27 -10.83 -13.11
N PRO A 88 16.66 -10.27 -14.27
CA PRO A 88 15.74 -9.63 -15.20
C PRO A 88 14.61 -10.55 -15.66
N GLY A 89 13.36 -10.10 -15.57
CA GLY A 89 12.20 -10.88 -16.03
C GLY A 89 11.78 -12.03 -15.10
N ASP A 90 12.48 -12.28 -13.98
CA ASP A 90 12.12 -13.33 -13.04
C ASP A 90 11.42 -12.76 -11.79
N LEU A 91 10.13 -13.11 -11.63
CA LEU A 91 9.34 -12.72 -10.46
C LEU A 91 9.83 -13.40 -9.18
N GLU A 92 10.35 -14.63 -9.26
CA GLU A 92 10.80 -15.37 -8.07
C GLU A 92 12.08 -14.75 -7.50
N SER A 93 13.01 -14.32 -8.35
CA SER A 93 14.15 -13.50 -7.93
C SER A 93 13.72 -12.22 -7.20
N ALA A 94 12.73 -11.51 -7.73
CA ALA A 94 12.23 -10.28 -7.13
C ALA A 94 11.56 -10.54 -5.77
N LYS A 95 10.83 -11.64 -5.62
CA LYS A 95 10.26 -12.06 -4.34
C LYS A 95 11.35 -12.39 -3.32
N ARG A 96 12.42 -13.11 -3.70
CA ARG A 96 13.55 -13.38 -2.80
C ARG A 96 14.19 -12.09 -2.29
N VAL A 97 14.49 -11.16 -3.20
CA VAL A 97 15.04 -9.84 -2.84
C VAL A 97 14.08 -9.07 -1.92
N ALA A 98 12.78 -9.11 -2.21
CA ALA A 98 11.78 -8.45 -1.38
C ALA A 98 11.75 -9.00 0.05
N ARG A 99 11.87 -10.31 0.24
CA ARG A 99 11.96 -10.93 1.58
C ARG A 99 13.19 -10.44 2.33
N SER A 100 14.36 -10.50 1.70
CA SER A 100 15.61 -10.02 2.31
C SER A 100 15.55 -8.53 2.66
N TYR A 101 14.89 -7.72 1.83
CA TYR A 101 14.67 -6.31 2.12
C TYR A 101 13.74 -6.11 3.33
N LEU A 102 12.63 -6.85 3.42
CA LEU A 102 11.70 -6.77 4.54
C LEU A 102 12.31 -7.29 5.85
N GLU A 103 13.18 -8.29 5.81
CA GLU A 103 13.99 -8.74 6.95
C GLU A 103 14.95 -7.64 7.41
N GLY A 104 15.63 -6.96 6.49
CA GLY A 104 16.47 -5.80 6.79
C GLY A 104 15.68 -4.64 7.39
N TRP A 105 14.48 -4.37 6.86
CA TRP A 105 13.54 -3.38 7.39
C TRP A 105 13.10 -3.74 8.82
N GLU A 106 12.77 -5.00 9.08
CA GLU A 106 12.39 -5.48 10.41
C GLU A 106 13.52 -5.25 11.42
N ALA A 107 14.76 -5.61 11.06
CA ALA A 107 15.94 -5.38 11.88
C ALA A 107 16.17 -3.88 12.17
N PHE A 108 15.97 -3.03 11.16
CA PHE A 108 16.07 -1.57 11.30
C PHE A 108 15.01 -1.02 12.26
N VAL A 109 13.74 -1.42 12.13
CA VAL A 109 12.66 -0.99 13.03
C VAL A 109 12.93 -1.45 14.47
N ARG A 110 13.44 -2.68 14.65
CA ARG A 110 13.86 -3.18 15.98
C ARG A 110 14.94 -2.31 16.60
N ALA A 111 15.93 -1.88 15.82
CA ALA A 111 17.00 -1.03 16.30
C ALA A 111 16.49 0.39 16.66
N VAL A 112 15.70 1.02 15.77
CA VAL A 112 15.21 2.39 15.97
C VAL A 112 14.26 2.52 17.15
N TYR A 113 13.41 1.52 17.38
CA TYR A 113 12.40 1.55 18.45
C TYR A 113 12.76 0.65 19.65
N ALA A 114 14.04 0.26 19.79
CA ALA A 114 14.51 -0.63 20.86
C ALA A 114 14.12 -0.12 22.26
N GLU A 115 14.29 1.18 22.52
CA GLU A 115 13.94 1.82 23.80
C GLU A 115 12.45 1.74 24.14
N LYS A 116 11.58 1.57 23.12
CA LYS A 116 10.13 1.40 23.30
C LYS A 116 9.72 -0.06 23.52
N GLY A 117 10.69 -0.99 23.61
CA GLY A 117 10.44 -2.42 23.77
C GLY A 117 9.69 -2.99 22.58
N ILE A 118 10.06 -2.55 21.37
CA ILE A 118 9.44 -3.02 20.13
C ILE A 118 9.72 -4.51 19.91
N GLN A 119 8.68 -5.24 19.56
CA GLN A 119 8.80 -6.54 18.90
C GLN A 119 8.01 -6.43 17.62
N VAL A 120 8.71 -6.50 16.49
CA VAL A 120 8.13 -6.46 15.16
C VAL A 120 8.44 -7.76 14.46
N GLU A 121 7.45 -8.28 13.77
CA GLU A 121 7.53 -9.49 12.94
C GLU A 121 6.62 -9.24 11.73
N TRP A 122 7.10 -9.48 10.52
CA TRP A 122 6.23 -9.60 9.36
C TRP A 122 6.08 -11.06 8.95
N VAL A 123 4.91 -11.41 8.43
CA VAL A 123 4.61 -12.77 7.97
C VAL A 123 3.90 -12.68 6.63
N GLU A 124 4.25 -13.56 5.71
CA GLU A 124 3.49 -13.69 4.47
C GLU A 124 2.02 -13.99 4.74
N SER A 125 1.15 -13.42 3.92
CA SER A 125 -0.29 -13.62 4.04
C SER A 125 -0.90 -13.95 2.70
N VAL A 126 -2.06 -14.57 2.76
CA VAL A 126 -2.88 -14.82 1.58
C VAL A 126 -3.98 -13.77 1.53
N ALA A 127 -4.10 -13.10 0.39
CA ALA A 127 -5.21 -12.20 0.11
C ALA A 127 -5.98 -12.65 -1.13
N ASP A 128 -7.31 -12.66 -1.01
CA ASP A 128 -8.21 -12.86 -2.14
C ASP A 128 -8.48 -11.52 -2.85
N VAL A 129 -7.96 -11.38 -4.06
CA VAL A 129 -8.14 -10.21 -4.93
C VAL A 129 -9.12 -10.49 -6.08
N SER A 130 -9.87 -11.59 -5.99
CA SER A 130 -10.82 -12.01 -7.03
C SER A 130 -11.91 -10.97 -7.27
N HIS A 131 -12.35 -10.28 -6.21
CA HIS A 131 -13.34 -9.20 -6.30
C HIS A 131 -12.82 -8.00 -7.11
N LEU A 132 -11.51 -7.73 -7.11
CA LEU A 132 -10.89 -6.67 -7.90
C LEU A 132 -10.75 -7.10 -9.35
N LEU A 133 -10.32 -8.35 -9.61
CA LEU A 133 -10.04 -8.81 -10.97
C LEU A 133 -11.24 -9.43 -11.69
N GLY A 134 -12.34 -9.71 -10.98
CA GLY A 134 -13.52 -10.39 -11.53
C GLY A 134 -13.28 -11.86 -11.92
N ARG A 135 -12.19 -12.47 -11.45
CA ARG A 135 -11.81 -13.86 -11.68
C ARG A 135 -11.05 -14.40 -10.47
N PRO A 136 -10.99 -15.73 -10.24
CA PRO A 136 -10.21 -16.30 -9.15
C PRO A 136 -8.74 -15.84 -9.20
N ALA A 137 -8.31 -15.11 -8.17
CA ALA A 137 -6.96 -14.59 -8.06
C ALA A 137 -6.59 -14.38 -6.59
N TYR A 138 -5.45 -14.95 -6.20
CA TYR A 138 -5.00 -14.99 -4.82
C TYR A 138 -3.53 -14.57 -4.77
N VAL A 139 -3.22 -13.64 -3.88
CA VAL A 139 -1.83 -13.29 -3.57
C VAL A 139 -1.28 -14.39 -2.68
N TYR A 140 -0.44 -15.23 -3.26
CA TYR A 140 0.37 -16.22 -2.54
C TYR A 140 1.82 -15.79 -2.60
N ASP A 141 2.61 -16.19 -1.60
CA ASP A 141 4.06 -16.08 -1.67
C ASP A 141 4.52 -14.62 -1.87
N LEU A 142 4.05 -13.74 -1.00
CA LEU A 142 4.27 -12.28 -0.94
C LEU A 142 3.64 -11.45 -2.07
N MET A 143 3.72 -11.86 -3.34
CA MET A 143 3.33 -11.04 -4.49
C MET A 143 2.64 -11.80 -5.62
N LEU A 144 1.72 -11.11 -6.32
CA LEU A 144 1.03 -11.59 -7.51
C LEU A 144 1.05 -10.55 -8.62
N LEU A 145 1.49 -10.95 -9.82
CA LEU A 145 1.33 -10.20 -11.06
C LEU A 145 0.28 -10.90 -11.93
N SER A 146 -0.93 -10.35 -12.00
CA SER A 146 -2.00 -10.88 -12.87
C SER A 146 -2.22 -9.92 -14.03
N TRP A 147 -1.42 -10.08 -15.08
CA TRP A 147 -1.39 -9.19 -16.24
C TRP A 147 -2.05 -9.82 -17.46
N TYR A 148 -2.10 -9.06 -18.57
CA TYR A 148 -2.53 -9.53 -19.89
C TYR A 148 -4.01 -9.96 -19.94
N SER A 149 -4.84 -9.23 -19.23
CA SER A 149 -6.30 -9.33 -19.30
C SER A 149 -6.91 -7.94 -19.20
N GLU A 150 -8.17 -7.78 -19.60
CA GLU A 150 -8.90 -6.50 -19.52
C GLU A 150 -8.99 -5.99 -18.08
N ARG A 151 -8.97 -6.92 -17.12
CA ARG A 151 -8.80 -6.65 -15.69
C ARG A 151 -7.46 -7.21 -15.25
N ALA A 152 -6.54 -6.34 -14.93
CA ALA A 152 -5.18 -6.70 -14.54
C ALA A 152 -4.80 -6.03 -13.23
N GLY A 153 -3.83 -6.59 -12.53
CA GLY A 153 -3.29 -5.94 -11.36
C GLY A 153 -2.01 -6.58 -10.83
N SER A 154 -1.36 -5.81 -9.98
CA SER A 154 -0.14 -6.18 -9.27
C SER A 154 -0.39 -5.99 -7.78
N TYR A 155 -0.11 -7.00 -6.97
CA TYR A 155 -0.45 -7.01 -5.56
C TYR A 155 0.68 -7.60 -4.73
N ALA A 156 0.86 -7.06 -3.52
CA ALA A 156 1.69 -7.62 -2.47
C ALA A 156 0.90 -7.71 -1.17
N CYS A 157 1.04 -8.81 -0.43
CA CYS A 157 0.30 -9.04 0.80
C CYS A 157 1.20 -9.61 1.90
N ALA A 158 1.20 -8.94 3.05
CA ALA A 158 1.85 -9.43 4.25
C ALA A 158 1.14 -8.93 5.51
N VAL A 159 1.29 -9.69 6.60
CA VAL A 159 0.83 -9.29 7.93
C VAL A 159 1.99 -8.67 8.68
N LEU A 160 1.75 -7.50 9.27
CA LEU A 160 2.61 -6.90 10.26
C LEU A 160 2.08 -7.22 11.66
N LYS A 161 2.94 -7.78 12.53
CA LYS A 161 2.68 -7.98 13.96
C LYS A 161 3.59 -7.05 14.77
N LEU A 162 3.01 -6.36 15.76
CA LEU A 162 3.72 -5.41 16.60
C LEU A 162 3.34 -5.60 18.07
N ASN A 163 4.36 -5.58 18.94
CA ASN A 163 4.21 -5.34 20.37
C ASN A 163 5.10 -4.14 20.76
N LEU A 164 4.58 -3.27 21.62
CA LEU A 164 5.35 -2.22 22.29
C LEU A 164 5.25 -2.48 23.78
N THR A 165 6.16 -3.28 24.33
CA THR A 165 6.08 -3.76 25.71
C THR A 165 6.16 -2.61 26.72
N ASN A 166 7.06 -1.65 26.48
CA ASN A 166 7.20 -0.47 27.34
C ASN A 166 6.00 0.48 27.21
N ALA A 167 5.21 0.38 26.13
CA ALA A 167 3.97 1.11 25.93
C ALA A 167 2.72 0.31 26.31
N GLY A 168 2.85 -0.96 26.71
CA GLY A 168 1.73 -1.81 27.15
C GLY A 168 0.80 -2.24 26.00
N LEU A 169 1.28 -2.13 24.76
CA LEU A 169 0.55 -2.54 23.57
C LEU A 169 1.05 -3.92 23.14
N TYR A 170 0.13 -4.89 23.06
CA TYR A 170 0.45 -6.26 22.70
C TYR A 170 -0.54 -6.78 21.66
N GLY A 171 -0.07 -7.65 20.78
CA GLY A 171 -0.89 -8.35 19.80
C GLY A 171 -1.43 -7.47 18.68
N TRP A 172 -0.81 -6.32 18.40
CA TRP A 172 -1.24 -5.50 17.27
C TRP A 172 -0.93 -6.23 15.96
N LYS A 173 -1.93 -6.38 15.11
CA LYS A 173 -1.83 -7.12 13.84
C LYS A 173 -2.52 -6.32 12.75
N VAL A 174 -1.83 -6.07 11.65
CA VAL A 174 -2.38 -5.41 10.47
C VAL A 174 -2.08 -6.25 9.24
N VAL A 175 -3.12 -6.59 8.49
CA VAL A 175 -2.97 -7.17 7.14
C VAL A 175 -2.79 -6.01 6.17
N SER A 176 -1.66 -6.02 5.47
CA SER A 176 -1.27 -4.98 4.54
C SER A 176 -1.35 -5.53 3.13
N LEU A 177 -2.35 -5.07 2.37
CA LEU A 177 -2.50 -5.35 0.94
C LEU A 177 -2.16 -4.07 0.19
N VAL A 178 -1.07 -4.11 -0.57
CA VAL A 178 -0.65 -3.01 -1.44
C VAL A 178 -0.81 -3.47 -2.88
N GLY A 179 -1.35 -2.61 -3.74
CA GLY A 179 -1.48 -2.98 -5.14
C GLY A 179 -1.94 -1.87 -6.07
N LEU A 180 -1.93 -2.20 -7.35
CA LEU A 180 -2.47 -1.39 -8.44
C LEU A 180 -3.33 -2.30 -9.32
N THR A 181 -4.57 -1.90 -9.55
CA THR A 181 -5.50 -2.58 -10.45
C THR A 181 -5.80 -1.67 -11.64
N LEU A 182 -5.73 -2.23 -12.83
CA LEU A 182 -6.02 -1.55 -14.09
C LEU A 182 -7.14 -2.30 -14.83
N PHE A 183 -8.15 -1.56 -15.26
CA PHE A 183 -9.26 -2.04 -16.06
C PHE A 183 -9.26 -1.32 -17.39
N ILE A 184 -9.47 -2.06 -18.48
CA ILE A 184 -9.91 -1.51 -19.75
C ILE A 184 -11.44 -1.63 -19.75
N ASP A 185 -12.12 -0.49 -19.65
CA ASP A 185 -13.59 -0.43 -19.55
C ASP A 185 -14.22 -0.45 -20.95
N ALA A 186 -13.67 0.34 -21.88
CA ALA A 186 -14.19 0.44 -23.23
C ALA A 186 -13.12 0.97 -24.21
N PHE A 187 -13.29 0.61 -25.49
CA PHE A 187 -12.60 1.23 -26.61
C PHE A 187 -13.66 1.87 -27.54
N PHE A 188 -13.45 3.13 -27.89
CA PHE A 188 -14.31 3.89 -28.79
C PHE A 188 -13.55 4.14 -30.10
N SER A 189 -13.90 3.41 -31.15
CA SER A 189 -13.24 3.51 -32.47
C SER A 189 -13.53 4.80 -33.22
N SER A 190 -14.63 5.50 -32.90
CA SER A 190 -15.00 6.74 -33.57
C SER A 190 -14.04 7.91 -33.27
N ASN A 191 -13.30 7.82 -32.17
CA ASN A 191 -12.41 8.88 -31.69
C ASN A 191 -11.12 8.31 -31.07
N ASP A 192 -10.78 7.06 -31.40
CA ASP A 192 -9.57 6.36 -30.92
C ASP A 192 -9.29 6.53 -29.44
N THR A 193 -10.36 6.36 -28.66
CA THR A 193 -10.35 6.65 -27.24
C THR A 193 -10.49 5.38 -26.43
N ILE A 194 -9.58 5.19 -25.49
CA ILE A 194 -9.59 4.09 -24.53
C ILE A 194 -10.05 4.64 -23.19
N ARG A 195 -11.06 4.00 -22.61
CA ARG A 195 -11.48 4.27 -21.25
C ARG A 195 -10.88 3.22 -20.33
N ILE A 196 -10.13 3.68 -19.35
CA ILE A 196 -9.56 2.81 -18.32
C ILE A 196 -10.08 3.18 -16.94
N ARG A 197 -9.97 2.24 -16.00
CA ARG A 197 -10.15 2.51 -14.58
C ARG A 197 -8.91 2.09 -13.82
N VAL A 198 -8.47 2.89 -12.86
CA VAL A 198 -7.32 2.60 -12.02
C VAL A 198 -7.73 2.62 -10.55
N LEU A 199 -7.44 1.52 -9.85
CA LEU A 199 -7.66 1.37 -8.42
C LEU A 199 -6.32 1.08 -7.73
N VAL A 200 -6.19 1.49 -6.47
CA VAL A 200 -5.05 1.18 -5.62
C VAL A 200 -5.48 0.37 -4.41
N ASP A 201 -4.57 -0.49 -3.97
CA ASP A 201 -4.68 -1.31 -2.77
C ASP A 201 -5.99 -2.11 -2.76
N ASN A 202 -6.83 -1.92 -1.74
CA ASN A 202 -8.09 -2.62 -1.61
C ASN A 202 -9.25 -1.94 -2.39
N GLY A 203 -9.03 -1.64 -3.67
CA GLY A 203 -10.06 -1.11 -4.57
C GLY A 203 -10.35 0.39 -4.43
N THR A 204 -9.44 1.16 -3.81
CA THR A 204 -9.61 2.61 -3.67
C THR A 204 -9.39 3.31 -5.02
N TYR A 205 -10.23 4.27 -5.38
CA TYR A 205 -10.08 4.99 -6.65
C TYR A 205 -8.79 5.80 -6.69
N TYR A 206 -8.00 5.62 -7.75
CA TYR A 206 -6.78 6.39 -7.95
C TYR A 206 -7.01 7.58 -8.87
N GLY A 207 -6.96 8.81 -8.31
CA GLY A 207 -7.20 10.06 -9.03
C GLY A 207 -5.95 10.81 -9.50
N ASN A 208 -4.74 10.33 -9.14
CA ASN A 208 -3.49 11.09 -9.33
C ASN A 208 -2.64 10.62 -10.51
N LEU A 209 -3.23 9.85 -11.44
CA LEU A 209 -2.48 9.29 -12.57
C LEU A 209 -1.90 10.36 -13.49
N LEU A 210 -2.64 11.45 -13.74
CA LEU A 210 -2.19 12.58 -14.55
C LEU A 210 -1.01 13.35 -13.93
N ALA A 211 -0.99 13.46 -12.60
CA ALA A 211 -0.07 14.34 -11.89
C ALA A 211 1.19 13.64 -11.39
N ARG A 212 1.08 12.35 -11.03
CA ARG A 212 2.15 11.60 -10.35
C ARG A 212 2.39 10.20 -10.90
N GLY A 213 1.51 9.72 -11.77
CA GLY A 213 1.68 8.45 -12.47
C GLY A 213 1.99 8.68 -13.94
N TRP A 214 1.86 7.61 -14.72
CA TRP A 214 1.89 7.69 -16.17
C TRP A 214 1.11 6.52 -16.78
N VAL A 215 0.72 6.69 -18.03
CA VAL A 215 0.08 5.65 -18.83
C VAL A 215 0.74 5.58 -20.20
N GLU A 216 0.90 4.37 -20.70
CA GLU A 216 1.35 4.10 -22.05
C GLU A 216 0.45 3.05 -22.69
N VAL A 217 0.28 3.19 -24.00
CA VAL A 217 -0.50 2.26 -24.80
C VAL A 217 0.44 1.66 -25.84
N TYR A 218 0.43 0.34 -25.96
CA TYR A 218 1.16 -0.37 -27.01
C TYR A 218 0.19 -1.25 -27.79
N TYR A 219 0.44 -1.46 -29.06
CA TYR A 219 -0.35 -2.32 -29.92
C TYR A 219 0.54 -3.21 -30.76
N GLN A 220 0.02 -4.36 -31.17
CA GLN A 220 0.78 -5.29 -31.98
C GLN A 220 0.68 -4.93 -33.47
N GLN A 221 1.83 -4.75 -34.11
CA GLN A 221 1.94 -4.51 -35.55
C GLN A 221 3.06 -5.38 -36.12
N GLY A 222 2.74 -6.26 -37.07
CA GLY A 222 3.74 -7.14 -37.69
C GLY A 222 4.46 -8.08 -36.71
N GLY A 223 3.80 -8.47 -35.61
CA GLY A 223 4.38 -9.34 -34.58
C GLY A 223 5.20 -8.60 -33.51
N GLN A 224 5.41 -7.28 -33.64
CA GLN A 224 6.12 -6.46 -32.66
C GLN A 224 5.16 -5.55 -31.89
N TRP A 225 5.52 -5.24 -30.64
CA TRP A 225 4.81 -4.25 -29.83
C TRP A 225 5.31 -2.84 -30.17
N VAL A 226 4.41 -1.99 -30.65
CA VAL A 226 4.69 -0.60 -31.02
C VAL A 226 3.97 0.31 -30.03
N LYS A 227 4.66 1.35 -29.55
CA LYS A 227 4.07 2.36 -28.65
C LYS A 227 3.15 3.28 -29.45
N ALA A 228 1.90 3.43 -29.02
CA ALA A 228 0.98 4.43 -29.54
C ALA A 228 1.26 5.81 -28.91
N ASN A 229 1.12 6.86 -29.71
CA ASN A 229 1.20 8.22 -29.19
C ASN A 229 -0.14 8.61 -28.56
N VAL A 230 -0.08 9.05 -27.30
CA VAL A 230 -1.23 9.57 -26.57
C VAL A 230 -1.33 11.06 -26.84
N LYS A 231 -2.45 11.48 -27.43
CA LYS A 231 -2.76 12.88 -27.73
C LYS A 231 -3.23 13.64 -26.48
N ASP A 232 -4.14 13.02 -25.74
CA ASP A 232 -4.73 13.61 -24.54
C ASP A 232 -5.11 12.53 -23.51
N MET A 233 -5.10 12.91 -22.25
CA MET A 233 -5.57 12.08 -21.15
C MET A 233 -6.40 12.92 -20.18
N THR A 234 -7.66 12.54 -19.98
CA THR A 234 -8.61 13.27 -19.11
C THR A 234 -9.08 12.38 -17.96
N TYR A 235 -9.12 12.93 -16.75
CA TYR A 235 -9.70 12.26 -15.57
C TYR A 235 -11.22 12.49 -15.52
N GLU A 236 -11.99 11.40 -15.41
CA GLU A 236 -13.46 11.44 -15.41
C GLU A 236 -14.08 11.24 -14.02
N GLY A 237 -13.26 11.09 -12.97
CA GLY A 237 -13.73 10.76 -11.63
C GLY A 237 -13.80 9.26 -11.36
N PHE A 238 -13.88 8.88 -10.08
CA PHE A 238 -13.99 7.49 -9.63
C PHE A 238 -12.94 6.53 -10.21
N GLY A 239 -11.72 7.03 -10.40
CA GLY A 239 -10.59 6.29 -10.97
C GLY A 239 -10.67 6.08 -12.48
N TYR A 240 -11.67 6.64 -13.18
CA TYR A 240 -11.78 6.54 -14.63
C TYR A 240 -10.92 7.58 -15.34
N TYR A 241 -10.24 7.14 -16.38
CA TYR A 241 -9.47 7.99 -17.29
C TYR A 241 -9.86 7.70 -18.72
N ARG A 242 -9.88 8.76 -19.50
CA ARG A 242 -10.08 8.74 -20.94
C ARG A 242 -8.75 9.04 -21.60
N ILE A 243 -8.28 8.15 -22.46
CA ILE A 243 -7.02 8.27 -23.19
C ILE A 243 -7.37 8.39 -24.67
N THR A 244 -7.03 9.49 -25.30
CA THR A 244 -7.22 9.70 -26.74
C THR A 244 -5.89 9.54 -27.45
N LEU A 245 -5.84 8.68 -28.47
CA LEU A 245 -4.64 8.40 -29.25
C LEU A 245 -4.50 9.37 -30.43
N GLU A 246 -3.28 9.55 -30.92
CA GLU A 246 -3.03 10.34 -32.15
C GLU A 246 -3.42 9.60 -33.42
N SER A 247 -3.29 8.27 -33.41
CA SER A 247 -3.52 7.40 -34.55
C SER A 247 -4.41 6.22 -34.18
N GLN A 248 -5.28 5.83 -35.11
CA GLN A 248 -6.14 4.67 -34.97
C GLN A 248 -5.33 3.39 -34.78
N LEU A 249 -5.73 2.57 -33.81
CA LEU A 249 -5.16 1.25 -33.62
C LEU A 249 -5.59 0.33 -34.76
N PRO A 250 -4.72 -0.58 -35.25
CA PRO A 250 -5.12 -1.52 -36.28
C PRO A 250 -6.33 -2.36 -35.85
N SER A 251 -7.35 -2.40 -36.70
CA SER A 251 -8.61 -3.12 -36.46
C SER A 251 -8.35 -4.60 -36.12
N GLY A 252 -8.87 -5.07 -34.98
CA GLY A 252 -8.67 -6.43 -34.51
C GLY A 252 -7.30 -6.75 -33.94
N ALA A 253 -6.38 -5.78 -33.83
CA ALA A 253 -5.08 -6.00 -33.21
C ALA A 253 -5.18 -5.97 -31.68
N PRO A 254 -4.44 -6.83 -30.97
CA PRO A 254 -4.31 -6.72 -29.52
C PRO A 254 -3.55 -5.45 -29.16
N TYR A 255 -3.98 -4.82 -28.07
CA TYR A 255 -3.30 -3.69 -27.46
C TYR A 255 -3.18 -3.90 -25.95
N ILE A 256 -2.12 -3.33 -25.38
CA ILE A 256 -1.89 -3.29 -23.95
C ILE A 256 -1.92 -1.85 -23.46
N VAL A 257 -2.48 -1.66 -22.27
CA VAL A 257 -2.37 -0.42 -21.52
C VAL A 257 -1.51 -0.70 -20.30
N VAL A 258 -0.47 0.09 -20.13
CA VAL A 258 0.46 0.03 -19.01
C VAL A 258 0.24 1.27 -18.18
N ALA A 259 -0.07 1.10 -16.90
CA ALA A 259 -0.22 2.21 -15.97
C ALA A 259 0.77 2.07 -14.81
N SER A 260 1.34 3.20 -14.39
CA SER A 260 2.13 3.32 -13.17
C SER A 260 1.50 4.31 -12.21
N ASP A 261 1.47 3.96 -10.93
CA ASP A 261 1.11 4.89 -9.86
C ASP A 261 2.32 5.71 -9.36
N GLU A 262 2.06 6.59 -8.38
CA GLU A 262 3.07 7.45 -7.74
C GLU A 262 4.13 6.67 -6.94
N ARG A 263 3.84 5.42 -6.56
CA ARG A 263 4.75 4.52 -5.85
C ARG A 263 5.64 3.76 -6.84
N GLY A 264 5.31 3.83 -8.13
CA GLY A 264 6.06 3.17 -9.19
C GLY A 264 5.63 1.73 -9.48
N ILE A 265 4.50 1.30 -8.92
CA ILE A 265 3.91 -0.03 -9.16
C ILE A 265 3.29 -0.01 -10.55
N LEU A 266 3.57 -1.03 -11.36
CA LEU A 266 3.01 -1.15 -12.71
C LEU A 266 1.87 -2.16 -12.76
N ALA A 267 0.88 -1.93 -13.61
CA ALA A 267 -0.12 -2.91 -14.02
C ALA A 267 -0.27 -2.90 -15.54
N VAL A 268 -0.40 -4.09 -16.14
CA VAL A 268 -0.49 -4.27 -17.60
C VAL A 268 -1.79 -4.97 -17.96
N ALA A 269 -2.73 -4.21 -18.51
CA ALA A 269 -4.00 -4.73 -19.01
C ALA A 269 -3.91 -4.94 -20.53
N GLN A 270 -4.63 -5.94 -21.04
CA GLN A 270 -4.68 -6.25 -22.47
C GLN A 270 -6.11 -6.38 -22.93
N SER A 271 -6.41 -5.85 -24.12
CA SER A 271 -7.67 -6.07 -24.83
C SER A 271 -7.40 -6.14 -26.35
N VAL A 272 -8.44 -6.27 -27.14
CA VAL A 272 -8.38 -6.34 -28.61
C VAL A 272 -9.14 -5.15 -29.18
N ALA A 273 -8.54 -4.44 -30.13
CA ALA A 273 -9.20 -3.34 -30.80
C ALA A 273 -10.45 -3.89 -31.53
N PRO A 274 -11.64 -3.31 -31.32
CA PRO A 274 -12.85 -3.80 -31.96
C PRO A 274 -12.69 -3.75 -33.48
N ARG A 275 -13.16 -4.80 -34.15
CA ARG A 275 -13.22 -4.81 -35.61
C ARG A 275 -14.23 -3.76 -36.05
N GLU A 276 -13.86 -2.91 -36.99
CA GLU A 276 -14.84 -2.06 -37.68
C GLU A 276 -15.99 -2.94 -38.19
N GLN A 277 -17.18 -2.78 -37.60
CA GLN A 277 -18.37 -3.35 -38.18
C GLN A 277 -18.64 -2.54 -39.44
N GLY A 278 -18.40 -3.17 -40.60
CA GLY A 278 -18.63 -2.55 -41.91
C GLY A 278 -20.02 -1.90 -41.96
N ARG A 279 -20.04 -0.64 -42.37
CA ARG A 279 -21.27 0.02 -42.84
C ARG A 279 -21.64 -0.49 -44.22
#